data_AF-A0AAU5LZL4-F1
#
_entry.id   AF-A0AAU5LZL4-F1
#
_cell.length_a   1.000
_cell.length_b   1.000
_cell.length_c   1.000
_cell.angle_alpha   90.00
_cell.angle_beta   90.00
_cell.angle_gamma   90.00
#
_symmetry.space_group_name_H-M   'P 1'
#
loop_
_entity.id
_entity.type
_entity.pdbx_description
1 polymer ?
#
loop_
_entity_poly.entity_id
_entity_poly.type
_entity_poly.pdbx_seq_one_letter_code
_entity_poly.pdbx_strand_id
1 'polypeptide(L)' 'MANEDAWAGVVVKKSRAMFDGSNLYRKLEVELDNGEKQNVKVPRGLWKELEVGDRVSKEAGADARRG' A
#
# COMPACT_ATOMS: atom_id res chain seq x y z
N MET A 1 -12.27 -0.71 -7.72
CA MET A 1 -12.84 -0.66 -6.37
C MET A 1 -11.69 -0.80 -5.41
N ALA A 2 -11.38 0.25 -4.64
CA ALA A 2 -10.40 0.12 -3.57
C ALA A 2 -11.07 -0.71 -2.48
N ASN A 3 -10.50 -1.85 -2.08
CA ASN A 3 -11.01 -2.57 -0.92
C ASN A 3 -10.96 -1.60 0.26
N GLU A 4 -12.15 -1.17 0.68
CA GLU A 4 -12.32 -0.36 1.88
C GLU A 4 -12.03 -1.19 3.13
N ASP A 5 -11.89 -2.51 2.99
CA ASP A 5 -11.55 -3.46 4.03
C ASP A 5 -10.23 -3.15 4.75
N ALA A 6 -10.21 -3.53 6.03
CA ALA A 6 -9.03 -3.45 6.87
C ALA A 6 -8.01 -4.53 6.46
N TRP A 7 -6.74 -4.16 6.48
CA TRP A 7 -5.64 -5.10 6.20
C TRP A 7 -4.36 -4.67 6.91
N ALA A 8 -3.48 -5.63 7.14
CA ALA A 8 -2.13 -5.41 7.66
C ALA A 8 -1.14 -6.34 6.95
N GLY A 9 0.09 -5.86 6.79
CA GLY A 9 1.14 -6.64 6.14
C GLY A 9 2.47 -5.93 6.10
N VAL A 10 3.38 -6.46 5.30
CA VAL A 10 4.75 -5.98 5.12
C VAL A 10 4.96 -5.51 3.69
N VAL A 11 5.61 -4.36 3.51
CA VAL A 11 5.98 -3.86 2.19
C VAL A 11 7.02 -4.78 1.58
N VAL A 12 6.71 -5.42 0.46
CA VAL A 12 7.66 -6.27 -0.27
C VAL A 12 8.21 -5.58 -1.51
N LYS A 13 7.52 -4.56 -2.03
CA LYS A 13 7.98 -3.80 -3.20
C LYS A 13 7.39 -2.39 -3.24
N LYS A 14 8.18 -1.44 -3.76
CA LYS A 14 7.75 -0.08 -4.09
C LYS A 14 7.77 0.12 -5.60
N SER A 15 6.70 0.70 -6.15
CA SER A 15 6.65 1.04 -7.57
C SER A 15 5.86 2.31 -7.84
N ARG A 16 6.01 2.83 -9.06
CA ARG A 16 5.15 3.90 -9.60
C ARG A 16 4.45 3.34 -10.82
N ALA A 17 3.13 3.37 -10.84
CA ALA A 17 2.33 2.79 -11.92
C ALA A 17 1.15 3.68 -12.27
N MET A 18 0.76 3.69 -13.54
CA MET A 18 -0.44 4.39 -14.00
C MET A 18 -1.66 3.52 -13.74
N PHE A 19 -2.72 4.10 -13.17
CA PHE A 19 -4.01 3.42 -13.02
C PHE A 19 -5.04 3.89 -14.07
N ASP A 20 -4.85 5.09 -14.61
CA ASP A 20 -5.77 5.82 -15.49
C ASP A 20 -5.09 6.37 -16.75
N GLY A 21 -3.85 5.95 -17.01
CA GLY A 21 -3.05 6.42 -18.16
C GLY A 21 -2.63 7.89 -18.11
N SER A 22 -2.92 8.61 -17.04
CA SER A 22 -2.72 10.06 -16.95
C SER A 22 -1.88 10.49 -15.75
N ASN A 23 -1.83 9.70 -14.66
CA ASN A 23 -0.93 9.96 -13.53
C ASN A 23 -0.19 8.71 -13.02
N LEU A 24 1.10 8.88 -12.70
CA LEU A 24 1.90 7.87 -12.00
C LEU A 24 1.56 7.87 -10.51
N TYR A 25 0.76 6.90 -10.10
CA TYR A 25 0.45 6.64 -8.69
C TYR A 25 1.62 5.97 -7.99
N ARG A 26 1.74 6.23 -6.69
CA ARG A 26 2.68 5.56 -5.80
C ARG A 26 2.04 4.30 -5.26
N LYS A 27 2.69 3.17 -5.50
CA LYS A 27 2.17 1.85 -5.22
C LYS A 27 3.12 1.08 -4.31
N LEU A 28 2.53 0.35 -3.37
CA LEU A 28 3.23 -0.64 -2.56
C LEU A 28 2.63 -1.99 -2.89
N GLU A 29 3.50 -2.98 -3.10
CA GLU A 29 3.10 -4.38 -2.96
C GLU A 29 3.30 -4.74 -1.50
N VAL A 30 2.25 -5.24 -0.87
CA VAL A 30 2.20 -5.61 0.53
C VAL A 30 1.88 -7.10 0.58
N GLU A 31 2.70 -7.84 1.30
CA GLU A 31 2.41 -9.22 1.69
C GLU A 31 1.66 -9.17 3.02
N LEU A 32 0.40 -9.60 2.97
CA LEU A 32 -0.51 -9.63 4.10
C LEU A 32 -0.17 -10.76 5.05
N ASP A 33 -0.67 -10.68 6.28
CA ASP A 33 -0.44 -11.73 7.29
C ASP A 33 -1.02 -13.10 6.92
N ASN A 34 -2.00 -13.12 6.02
CA ASN A 34 -2.55 -14.35 5.45
C ASN A 34 -1.68 -14.94 4.31
N GLY A 35 -0.55 -14.31 3.99
CA GLY A 35 0.38 -14.69 2.91
C GLY A 35 -0.02 -14.18 1.52
N GLU A 36 -1.16 -13.50 1.38
CA GLU A 36 -1.57 -12.94 0.10
C GLU A 36 -0.81 -11.65 -0.22
N LYS A 37 -0.55 -11.41 -1.50
CA LYS A 37 0.07 -10.17 -1.98
C LYS A 37 -0.98 -9.27 -2.58
N GLN A 38 -1.06 -8.04 -2.10
CA GLN A 38 -1.90 -7.02 -2.68
C GLN A 38 -1.17 -5.73 -2.95
N ASN A 39 -1.78 -4.91 -3.79
CA ASN A 39 -1.13 -3.84 -4.49
C ASN A 39 -1.90 -2.55 -4.19
N VAL A 40 -1.38 -1.75 -3.26
CA VAL A 40 -2.11 -0.64 -2.65
C VAL A 40 -1.57 0.71 -3.09
N LYS A 41 -2.48 1.67 -3.31
CA LYS A 41 -2.13 3.06 -3.56
C LYS A 41 -1.91 3.76 -2.24
N VAL A 42 -0.87 4.57 -2.15
CA VAL A 42 -0.56 5.34 -0.94
C VAL A 42 -0.23 6.80 -1.26
N PRO A 43 -0.47 7.72 -0.31
CA PRO A 43 -0.06 9.12 -0.43
C PRO A 43 1.47 9.27 -0.59
N ARG A 44 1.91 10.45 -1.06
CA ARG A 44 3.35 10.75 -1.25
C ARG A 44 4.16 10.62 0.03
N GLY A 45 3.64 11.14 1.15
CA GLY A 45 4.34 11.17 2.44
C GLY A 45 4.64 9.75 2.89
N LEU A 46 3.58 8.96 3.07
CA LEU A 46 3.68 7.56 3.47
C LEU A 46 4.58 6.73 2.54
N TRP A 47 4.46 6.90 1.22
CA TRP A 47 5.33 6.18 0.28
C TRP A 47 6.82 6.52 0.44
N LYS A 48 7.16 7.73 0.88
CA LYS A 48 8.55 8.11 1.13
C LYS A 48 9.05 7.58 2.47
N GLU A 49 8.18 7.51 3.46
CA GLU A 49 8.50 7.06 4.81
C GLU A 49 8.68 5.55 4.91
N LEU A 50 7.94 4.78 4.11
CA LEU A 50 8.00 3.31 4.14
C LEU A 50 9.14 2.76 3.27
N GLU A 51 9.83 1.75 3.76
CA GLU A 51 10.80 0.94 3.03
C GLU A 51 10.33 -0.51 2.83
N VAL A 52 11.02 -1.27 1.98
CA VAL A 52 10.77 -2.71 1.86
C VAL A 52 11.17 -3.37 3.19
N GLY A 53 10.28 -4.20 3.74
CA GLY A 53 10.41 -4.79 5.08
C GLY A 53 9.62 -4.04 6.16
N ASP A 54 9.15 -2.81 5.91
CA ASP A 54 8.34 -2.09 6.89
C ASP A 54 6.92 -2.68 7.00
N ARG A 55 6.40 -2.62 8.22
CA ARG A 55 5.01 -2.93 8.53
C ARG A 55 4.10 -1.78 8.10
N VAL A 56 2.97 -2.12 7.49
CA VAL A 56 1.94 -1.16 7.09
C VAL A 56 0.57 -1.77 7.33
N SER A 57 -0.37 -0.94 7.78
CA SER A 57 -1.76 -1.34 7.99
C SER A 57 -2.71 -0.25 7.54
N LYS A 58 -3.94 -0.66 7.24
CA LYS A 58 -5.06 0.21 6.92
C LYS A 58 -6.28 -0.29 7.67
N GLU A 59 -6.98 0.61 8.35
CA GLU A 59 -8.27 0.31 8.95
C GLU A 59 -9.40 0.50 7.93
N ALA A 60 -10.55 -0.11 8.20
CA ALA A 60 -11.69 0.00 7.32
C ALA A 60 -12.12 1.48 7.20
N GLY A 61 -12.21 1.98 5.95
CA GLY A 61 -12.54 3.38 5.67
C GLY A 61 -11.47 4.42 6.05
N ALA A 62 -10.29 4.02 6.54
CA ALA A 62 -9.20 4.92 6.90
C ALA A 62 -8.06 4.90 5.87
N ASP A 63 -7.16 5.88 5.95
CA ASP A 63 -5.91 5.87 5.18
C ASP A 63 -4.93 4.83 5.72
N ALA A 64 -4.06 4.33 4.83
CA ALA A 64 -2.95 3.48 5.25
C ALA A 64 -1.96 4.26 6.13
N ARG A 65 -1.36 3.57 7.10
CA ARG A 65 -0.36 4.11 8.02
C ARG A 65 0.76 3.11 8.27
N ARG A 66 1.94 3.62 8.63
CA ARG A 66 3.05 2.79 9.10
C ARG A 66 2.64 2.12 10.41
N GLY A 67 2.86 0.81 10.48
CA GLY A 67 2.53 -0.04 11.64
C GLY A 67 3.66 -0.09 12.65
#